data_AF-A0A7C3N2S9-F1
#
_entry.id   AF-A0A7C3N2S9-F1
#
_cell.length_a   1.000
_cell.length_b   1.000
_cell.length_c   1.000
_cell.angle_alpha   90.00
_cell.angle_beta   90.00
_cell.angle_gamma   90.00
#
_symmetry.space_group_name_H-M   'P 1'
#
loop_
_entity.id
_entity.type
_entity.pdbx_description
1 polymer ?
#
loop_
_entity_poly.entity_id
_entity_poly.type
_entity_poly.pdbx_seq_one_letter_code
_entity_poly.pdbx_strand_id
1 'polypeptide(L)' 'MRQEQGWVVVDYKTTSPPEGEVEGWIKTQTMRYRFQLRSYVQMLARVLGTPEEAVKGAILFTAIPRLVYL' A
#
# COMPACT_ATOMS: atom_id res chain seq x y z
N MET A 1 -23.50 -11.69 11.51
CA MET A 1 -22.59 -11.93 10.37
C MET A 1 -21.21 -11.43 10.77
N ARG A 2 -20.19 -12.30 10.82
CA ARG A 2 -18.80 -11.83 10.93
C ARG A 2 -18.46 -11.17 9.60
N GLN A 3 -18.05 -9.91 9.59
CA GLN A 3 -17.41 -9.33 8.41
C GLN A 3 -16.19 -10.18 8.11
N GLU A 4 -16.13 -10.79 6.93
CA GLU A 4 -14.91 -11.42 6.44
C GLU A 4 -13.83 -10.34 6.44
N GLN A 5 -12.76 -10.55 7.20
CA GLN A 5 -11.65 -9.63 7.26
C GLN A 5 -11.00 -9.64 5.87
N GLY A 6 -11.17 -8.56 5.12
CA GLY A 6 -10.56 -8.39 3.80
C GLY A 6 -9.04 -8.48 3.85
N TRP A 7 -8.41 -8.68 2.70
CA TRP A 7 -6.96 -8.83 2.59
C TRP A 7 -6.25 -7.48 2.51
N VAL A 8 -5.01 -7.41 2.98
CA VAL A 8 -4.15 -6.23 2.81
C VAL A 8 -2.80 -6.67 2.24
N VAL A 9 -2.42 -6.11 1.10
CA VAL A 9 -1.06 -6.18 0.56
C VAL A 9 -0.24 -5.06 1.17
N VAL A 10 0.84 -5.39 1.87
CA VAL A 10 1.78 -4.41 2.44
C VAL A 10 3.10 -4.44 1.68
N ASP A 11 3.45 -3.33 1.06
CA ASP A 11 4.72 -3.13 0.33
C ASP A 11 5.69 -2.31 1.19
N TYR A 12 6.88 -2.87 1.47
CA TYR A 12 7.87 -2.28 2.36
C TYR A 12 8.86 -1.44 1.57
N LYS A 13 9.03 -0.17 1.95
CA LYS A 13 10.01 0.74 1.35
C LYS A 13 11.02 1.22 2.40
N THR A 14 12.29 1.21 2.01
CA THR A 14 13.43 1.66 2.83
C THR A 14 13.90 3.06 2.49
N THR A 15 13.26 3.71 1.52
CA THR A 15 13.55 5.10 1.17
C THR A 15 13.18 6.03 2.31
N SER A 16 13.97 7.09 2.45
CA SER A 16 13.81 8.11 3.49
C SER A 16 13.34 9.43 2.90
N PRO A 17 12.60 10.25 3.67
CA PRO A 17 12.27 11.62 3.27
C PRO A 17 13.52 12.52 3.32
N PRO A 18 13.53 13.63 2.56
CA PRO A 18 14.40 14.76 2.86
C PRO A 18 14.09 15.33 4.25
N GLU A 19 15.07 15.95 4.89
CA GLU A 19 14.86 16.62 6.18
C GLU A 19 13.72 17.65 6.09
N GLY A 20 12.79 17.59 7.05
CA GLY A 20 11.67 18.52 7.14
C GLY A 20 10.51 18.30 6.16
N GLU A 21 10.60 17.40 5.19
CA GLU A 21 9.61 17.27 4.10
C GLU A 21 8.83 15.93 4.08
N VAL A 22 8.39 15.47 5.25
CA VAL A 22 7.74 14.15 5.39
C VAL A 22 6.44 14.01 4.57
N GLU A 23 5.47 14.90 4.73
CA GLU A 23 4.14 14.75 4.09
C GLU A 23 4.20 14.87 2.56
N GLY A 24 4.97 15.83 2.05
CA GLY A 24 5.17 16.02 0.62
C GLY A 24 5.90 14.83 -0.03
N TRP A 25 6.89 14.29 0.69
CA TRP A 25 7.58 13.08 0.29
C TRP A 25 6.65 11.86 0.27
N ILE A 26 5.81 11.65 1.30
CA ILE A 26 4.82 10.56 1.34
C ILE A 26 3.92 10.64 0.11
N LYS A 27 3.33 11.82 -0.18
CA LYS A 27 2.47 12.01 -1.36
C LYS A 27 3.19 11.63 -2.66
N THR A 28 4.45 12.05 -2.80
CA THR A 28 5.27 11.74 -3.97
C THR A 28 5.55 10.24 -4.10
N GLN A 29 5.95 9.57 -3.01
CA GLN A 29 6.22 8.13 -3.02
C GLN A 29 4.94 7.31 -3.27
N THR A 30 3.83 7.68 -2.64
CA THR A 30 2.53 7.05 -2.86
C THR A 30 2.12 7.14 -4.33
N MET A 31 2.29 8.29 -4.97
CA MET A 31 2.03 8.44 -6.42
C MET A 31 2.99 7.62 -7.28
N ARG A 32 4.27 7.53 -6.89
CA ARG A 32 5.28 6.74 -7.59
C ARG A 32 4.94 5.25 -7.59
N TYR A 33 4.49 4.71 -6.46
CA TYR A 33 4.25 3.28 -6.28
C TYR A 33 2.80 2.84 -6.56
N ARG A 34 1.89 3.78 -6.85
CA ARG A 34 0.46 3.49 -7.05
C ARG A 34 0.16 2.35 -8.03
N PHE A 35 0.87 2.32 -9.17
CA PHE A 35 0.64 1.32 -10.20
C PHE A 35 1.20 -0.04 -9.79
N GLN A 36 2.37 -0.07 -9.16
CA GLN A 36 2.95 -1.29 -8.60
C GLN A 36 2.01 -1.93 -7.57
N LEU A 37 1.53 -1.14 -6.61
CA LEU A 37 0.66 -1.65 -5.55
C LEU A 37 -0.70 -2.09 -6.10
N ARG A 38 -1.26 -1.36 -7.08
CA ARG A 38 -2.47 -1.78 -7.79
C ARG A 38 -2.28 -3.13 -8.48
N SER A 39 -1.16 -3.35 -9.17
CA SER A 39 -0.88 -4.64 -9.80
C SER A 39 -0.81 -5.79 -8.78
N TYR A 40 -0.27 -5.54 -7.58
CA TYR A 40 -0.26 -6.55 -6.52
C TYR A 40 -1.64 -6.87 -5.97
N VAL A 41 -2.48 -5.84 -5.77
CA VAL A 41 -3.89 -6.01 -5.39
C VAL A 41 -4.63 -6.87 -6.42
N GLN A 42 -4.49 -6.54 -7.70
CA GLN A 42 -5.11 -7.27 -8.81
C GLN A 42 -4.63 -8.72 -8.90
N MET A 43 -3.32 -8.93 -8.76
CA MET A 43 -2.72 -10.26 -8.75
C MET A 43 -3.27 -11.10 -7.60
N LEU A 44 -3.32 -10.56 -6.38
CA LEU A 44 -3.80 -11.28 -5.21
C LEU A 44 -5.30 -11.59 -5.31
N ALA A 45 -6.11 -10.61 -5.72
CA ALA A 45 -7.54 -10.79 -5.95
C ALA A 45 -7.81 -11.94 -6.92
N ARG A 46 -7.06 -11.99 -8.03
CA ARG A 46 -7.14 -13.06 -9.03
C ARG A 46 -6.72 -14.43 -8.50
N VAL A 47 -5.64 -14.49 -7.71
CA VAL A 47 -5.17 -15.76 -7.10
C VAL A 47 -6.17 -16.30 -6.09
N LEU A 48 -6.81 -15.42 -5.32
CA LEU A 48 -7.79 -15.80 -4.29
C LEU A 48 -9.21 -15.99 -4.84
N GLY A 49 -9.47 -15.61 -6.10
CA GLY A 49 -10.82 -15.64 -6.68
C GLY A 49 -11.80 -14.70 -5.97
N THR A 50 -11.32 -13.57 -5.44
CA THR A 50 -12.12 -12.58 -4.69
C THR A 50 -12.21 -11.27 -5.46
N PRO A 51 -13.25 -10.43 -5.25
CA PRO A 51 -13.31 -9.10 -5.86
C PRO A 51 -12.10 -8.23 -5.50
N GLU A 52 -11.66 -7.35 -6.42
CA GLU A 52 -10.50 -6.47 -6.17
C GLU A 52 -10.72 -5.56 -4.95
N GLU A 53 -11.94 -5.10 -4.72
CA GLU A 53 -12.34 -4.25 -3.58
C GLU A 53 -12.22 -4.96 -2.22
N ALA A 54 -12.13 -6.29 -2.19
CA ALA A 54 -11.89 -7.07 -0.98
C ALA A 54 -10.39 -7.09 -0.59
N VAL A 55 -9.51 -6.52 -1.42
CA VAL A 55 -8.06 -6.48 -1.21
C VAL A 55 -7.58 -5.02 -1.17
N LYS A 56 -7.07 -4.57 -0.03
CA LYS A 56 -6.49 -3.23 0.13
C LYS A 56 -4.99 -3.24 -0.15
N GLY A 57 -4.46 -2.14 -0.68
CA GLY A 57 -3.03 -1.92 -0.81
C GLY A 57 -2.53 -0.91 0.23
N ALA A 58 -1.39 -1.19 0.85
CA ALA A 58 -0.71 -0.27 1.74
C ALA A 58 0.81 -0.28 1.53
N ILE A 59 1.44 0.87 1.78
CA ILE A 59 2.91 1.04 1.78
C ILE A 59 3.35 1.29 3.21
N LEU A 60 4.37 0.56 3.67
CA LEU A 60 5.06 0.85 4.92
C LEU A 60 6.43 1.46 4.61
N PHE A 61 6.61 2.72 4.98
CA PHE A 61 7.93 3.35 4.96
C PHE A 61 8.66 2.98 6.25
N THR A 62 9.79 2.29 6.15
CA THR A 62 10.53 1.82 7.35
C THR A 62 11.39 2.93 7.97
N ALA A 63 11.83 3.90 7.17
CA ALA A 63 12.57 5.08 7.62
C ALA A 63 11.69 6.06 8.45
N ILE A 64 10.38 6.02 8.25
CA ILE A 64 9.38 6.72 9.06
C ILE A 64 8.26 5.71 9.27
N PRO A 65 8.21 4.97 10.40
CA PRO A 65 7.34 3.79 10.56
C PRO A 65 5.85 4.14 10.47
N ARG A 66 5.37 4.32 9.24
CA ARG A 66 4.08 4.88 8.89
C ARG A 66 3.50 4.06 7.75
N LEU A 67 2.32 3.53 8.02
CA LEU A 67 1.52 2.79 7.07
C LEU A 67 0.61 3.75 6.30
N VAL A 68 0.63 3.66 4.98
CA VAL A 68 -0.15 4.53 4.08
C VAL A 68 -0.98 3.65 3.16
N TYR A 69 -2.31 3.79 3.22
CA TYR A 69 -3.23 3.11 2.31
C TYR A 69 -3.38 3.87 0.99
N LEU A 70 -3.59 3.13 -0.10
CA LEU A 70 -4.02 3.68 -1.39
C LEU A 70 -5.53 3.70 -1.54
#